data_AF-A0A545VF06-F1
#
_entry.id   AF-A0A545VF06-F1
#
_cell.length_a   1.000
_cell.length_b   1.000
_cell.length_c   1.000
_cell.angle_alpha   90.00
_cell.angle_beta   90.00
_cell.angle_gamma   90.00
#
_symmetry.space_group_name_H-M   'P 1'
#
loop_
_entity.id
_entity.type
_entity.pdbx_description
1 polymer ?
#
loop_
_entity_poly.entity_id
_entity_poly.type
_entity_poly.pdbx_seq_one_letter_code
_entity_poly.pdbx_strand_id
1 'polypeptide(L)'
;MPVRYLSCGTLHFLLENTSTARDYNILTLDETLTRLEQVNIPKTRNTYCKGKECRKHTQHKVTQYKAGKASLFAQGKRRYDRKQSGYGGQTKPVFHKKAKTTKKVVLRLECVKCKTKCQLALKRCKHFELGGDKKTKGAALVF
;
A
#
# COMPACT_ATOMS: atom_id res chain seq x y z
N MET A 1 54.57 -34.82 -3.32
CA MET A 1 55.40 -34.38 -4.46
C MET A 1 54.46 -34.14 -5.64
N PRO A 2 54.56 -33.05 -6.40
CA PRO A 2 55.18 -31.78 -6.03
C PRO A 2 54.43 -30.54 -6.63
N VAL A 3 54.16 -29.54 -5.77
CA VAL A 3 54.37 -28.06 -5.94
C VAL A 3 53.72 -27.29 -7.13
N ARG A 4 53.43 -25.98 -7.20
CA ARG A 4 53.76 -24.66 -6.58
C ARG A 4 52.61 -23.68 -6.94
N TYR A 5 52.38 -22.46 -6.45
CA TYR A 5 52.88 -21.56 -5.41
C TYR A 5 51.89 -20.37 -5.33
N LEU A 6 51.84 -19.76 -4.14
CA LEU A 6 51.65 -18.34 -3.80
C LEU A 6 51.08 -17.35 -4.84
N SER A 7 50.04 -16.62 -4.42
CA SER A 7 50.27 -15.20 -4.08
C SER A 7 49.23 -14.70 -3.08
N CYS A 8 49.70 -14.55 -1.85
CA CYS A 8 49.13 -13.67 -0.84
C CYS A 8 49.40 -12.24 -1.31
N GLY A 9 48.34 -11.51 -1.68
CA GLY A 9 48.41 -10.08 -2.01
C GLY A 9 47.94 -9.25 -0.82
N THR A 10 48.75 -9.22 0.24
CA THR A 10 48.65 -8.20 1.28
C THR A 10 49.08 -6.87 0.67
N LEU A 11 48.14 -5.95 0.47
CA LEU A 11 48.47 -4.54 0.30
C LEU A 11 47.82 -3.78 1.45
N HIS A 12 48.60 -3.76 2.53
CA HIS A 12 48.57 -2.80 3.59
C HIS A 12 48.89 -1.42 3.00
N PHE A 13 47.93 -0.50 3.06
CA PHE A 13 48.21 0.93 2.99
C PHE A 13 47.63 1.54 4.28
N LEU A 14 48.47 1.63 5.31
CA LEU A 14 48.31 2.62 6.37
C LEU A 14 48.93 3.91 5.86
N LEU A 15 48.14 4.99 5.85
CA LEU A 15 48.53 6.38 6.08
C LEU A 15 47.24 7.06 6.57
N GLU A 16 47.07 7.11 7.89
CA GLU A 16 47.31 8.31 8.72
C GLU A 16 46.15 9.31 8.71
N ASN A 17 45.39 9.22 9.81
CA ASN A 17 44.85 10.31 10.60
C ASN A 17 44.83 11.72 9.97
N THR A 18 43.64 12.21 9.65
CA THR A 18 43.30 13.60 9.97
C THR A 18 41.86 13.68 10.50
N SER A 19 41.80 14.07 11.76
CA SER A 19 40.63 14.69 12.39
C SER A 19 40.04 15.77 11.48
N THR A 20 38.77 15.64 11.12
CA THR A 20 37.80 16.74 11.26
C THR A 20 36.42 16.14 11.17
N ALA A 21 35.72 16.16 12.30
CA ALA A 21 34.27 16.18 12.32
C ALA A 21 33.82 17.25 11.32
N ARG A 22 33.13 16.81 10.27
CA ARG A 22 32.28 17.69 9.49
C ARG A 22 30.97 16.96 9.29
N ASP A 23 30.15 17.12 10.33
CA ASP A 23 28.71 17.25 10.26
C ASP A 23 28.34 18.16 9.08
N TYR A 24 28.27 17.59 7.87
CA TYR A 24 27.59 18.21 6.76
C TYR A 24 26.23 17.56 6.63
N ASN A 25 25.31 18.09 7.43
CA ASN A 25 23.89 18.26 7.15
C ASN A 25 23.42 17.60 5.84
N ILE A 26 23.10 16.31 5.89
CA ILE A 26 21.99 15.76 5.09
C ILE A 26 20.72 16.02 5.91
N LEU A 27 20.43 17.30 6.09
CA LEU A 27 19.13 17.83 6.53
C LEU A 27 18.76 18.93 5.53
N THR A 28 18.76 18.58 4.24
CA THR A 28 18.23 19.44 3.19
C THR A 28 16.93 18.84 2.66
N LEU A 29 15.83 19.27 3.29
CA LEU A 29 14.58 19.63 2.61
C LEU A 29 13.72 18.49 2.00
N ASP A 30 13.42 17.43 2.75
CA ASP A 30 12.21 16.59 2.50
C ASP A 30 11.25 16.57 3.70
N GLU A 31 11.42 17.48 4.67
CA GLU A 31 10.59 17.54 5.88
C GLU A 31 9.79 18.84 6.05
N THR A 32 9.88 19.78 5.11
CA THR A 32 8.99 20.95 5.11
C THR A 32 7.76 20.68 4.25
N LEU A 33 6.70 20.22 4.92
CA LEU A 33 5.31 20.09 4.46
C LEU A 33 5.02 18.84 3.59
N THR A 34 4.96 17.66 4.23
CA THR A 34 3.92 16.69 3.85
C THR A 34 2.55 17.30 4.19
N ARG A 35 2.15 18.27 3.36
CA ARG A 35 0.82 18.89 3.35
C ARG A 35 -0.16 17.76 3.55
N LEU A 36 -1.06 17.92 4.52
CA LEU A 36 -2.15 16.99 4.79
C LEU A 36 -2.96 16.78 3.50
N GLU A 37 -2.50 15.89 2.63
CA GLU A 37 -3.17 15.52 1.39
C GLU A 37 -4.29 14.55 1.78
N GLN A 38 -5.34 15.13 2.34
CA GLN A 38 -6.63 14.49 2.38
C GLN A 38 -7.02 14.18 0.93
N VAL A 39 -7.16 12.89 0.63
CA VAL A 39 -7.54 12.42 -0.70
C VAL A 39 -9.06 12.36 -0.77
N ASN A 40 -9.64 13.26 -1.54
CA ASN A 40 -11.09 13.36 -1.76
C ASN A 40 -11.48 12.77 -3.13
N ILE A 41 -12.37 11.78 -3.15
CA ILE A 41 -12.91 11.17 -4.37
C ILE A 41 -14.42 11.49 -4.45
N PRO A 42 -14.96 11.91 -5.61
CA PRO A 42 -16.38 12.15 -5.76
C PRO A 42 -17.20 10.86 -5.65
N LYS A 43 -18.40 10.95 -5.08
CA LYS A 43 -19.37 9.82 -4.98
C LYS A 43 -19.88 9.35 -6.34
N THR A 44 -19.72 10.17 -7.38
CA THR A 44 -20.14 9.89 -8.75
C THR A 44 -18.97 10.11 -9.70
N ARG A 45 -18.73 9.15 -10.61
CA ARG A 45 -17.69 9.25 -11.65
C ARG A 45 -18.18 8.68 -12.98
N ASN A 46 -17.92 9.39 -14.08
CA ASN A 46 -18.10 8.84 -15.43
C ASN A 46 -16.88 8.01 -15.81
N THR A 47 -17.09 6.73 -16.13
CA THR A 47 -16.04 5.81 -16.54
C THR A 47 -16.60 4.77 -17.51
N TYR A 48 -15.71 4.10 -18.24
CA TYR A 48 -16.07 3.01 -19.13
C TYR A 48 -16.71 1.85 -18.36
N CYS A 49 -17.89 1.41 -18.80
CA CYS A 49 -18.55 0.23 -18.26
C CYS A 49 -18.30 -0.99 -19.15
N LYS A 50 -17.79 -2.07 -18.55
CA LYS A 50 -17.53 -3.37 -19.21
C LYS A 50 -18.78 -4.25 -19.36
N GLY A 51 -19.95 -3.77 -18.94
CA GLY A 51 -21.21 -4.50 -19.06
C GLY A 51 -21.54 -4.76 -20.54
N LYS A 52 -22.03 -5.97 -20.84
CA LYS A 52 -22.30 -6.42 -22.22
C LYS A 52 -23.22 -5.46 -22.97
N GLU A 53 -24.20 -4.88 -22.28
CA GLU A 53 -25.19 -3.94 -22.82
C GLU A 53 -24.71 -2.48 -22.88
N CYS A 54 -23.74 -2.10 -22.04
CA CYS A 54 -23.31 -0.70 -21.96
C CYS A 54 -22.16 -0.41 -22.92
N ARG A 55 -21.03 -1.12 -22.77
CA ARG A 55 -19.77 -0.92 -23.53
C ARG A 55 -19.42 0.55 -23.84
N LYS A 56 -19.79 1.47 -22.94
CA LYS A 56 -19.67 2.92 -23.11
C LYS A 56 -19.43 3.60 -21.77
N HIS A 57 -19.03 4.87 -21.82
CA HIS A 57 -18.88 5.69 -20.63
C HIS A 57 -20.25 5.99 -20.02
N THR A 58 -20.41 5.62 -18.74
CA THR A 58 -21.66 5.79 -18.00
C THR A 58 -21.35 6.32 -16.60
N GLN A 59 -22.38 6.87 -15.97
CA GLN A 59 -22.31 7.31 -14.59
C GLN A 59 -22.20 6.11 -13.66
N HIS A 60 -21.17 6.10 -12.83
CA HIS A 60 -20.97 5.10 -11.78
C HIS A 60 -21.11 5.73 -10.40
N LYS A 61 -21.76 4.99 -9.50
CA LYS A 61 -21.76 5.26 -8.06
C LYS A 61 -20.46 4.68 -7.47
N VAL A 62 -19.72 5.53 -6.78
CA VAL A 62 -18.45 5.17 -6.15
C VAL A 62 -18.70 4.85 -4.69
N THR A 63 -18.24 3.69 -4.24
CA THR A 63 -18.27 3.29 -2.83
C THR A 63 -16.92 2.74 -2.40
N GLN A 64 -16.61 2.79 -1.11
CA GLN A 64 -15.42 2.13 -0.59
C GLN A 64 -15.64 0.62 -0.51
N TYR A 65 -14.67 -0.16 -0.97
CA TYR A 65 -14.69 -1.60 -0.78
C TYR A 65 -14.50 -1.93 0.71
N LYS A 66 -15.36 -2.82 1.21
CA LYS A 66 -15.21 -3.47 2.51
C LYS A 66 -15.02 -4.96 2.30
N ALA A 67 -14.10 -5.56 3.05
CA ALA A 67 -13.93 -7.00 3.07
C ALA A 67 -15.17 -7.66 3.70
N GLY A 68 -15.65 -8.75 3.09
CA GLY A 68 -16.75 -9.54 3.63
C GLY A 68 -16.30 -10.44 4.79
N LYS A 69 -17.28 -11.07 5.46
CA LYS A 69 -17.02 -12.11 6.46
C LYS A 69 -16.31 -13.30 5.81
N ALA A 70 -15.28 -13.83 6.46
CA ALA A 70 -14.58 -15.02 5.99
C ALA A 70 -15.49 -16.25 6.04
N SER A 71 -15.53 -17.04 4.96
CA SER A 71 -16.30 -18.29 4.89
C SER A 71 -15.55 -19.45 5.56
N LEU A 72 -16.25 -20.24 6.38
CA LEU A 72 -15.70 -21.41 7.06
C LEU A 72 -15.55 -22.63 6.14
N PHE A 73 -16.41 -22.72 5.11
CA PHE A 73 -16.46 -23.88 4.22
C PHE A 73 -15.42 -23.82 3.08
N ALA A 74 -14.70 -22.70 2.96
CA ALA A 74 -13.61 -22.56 2.02
C ALA A 74 -12.57 -23.68 2.24
N GLN A 75 -12.05 -24.27 1.15
CA GLN A 75 -11.15 -25.43 1.21
C GLN A 75 -9.93 -25.17 2.12
N GLY A 76 -9.35 -23.96 2.06
CA GLY A 76 -8.21 -23.58 2.90
C GLY A 76 -8.54 -23.57 4.39
N LYS A 77 -9.72 -23.10 4.77
CA LYS A 77 -10.17 -23.08 6.17
C LYS A 77 -10.48 -24.49 6.67
N ARG A 78 -11.22 -25.30 5.89
CA ARG A 78 -11.46 -26.73 6.20
C ARG A 78 -10.16 -27.52 6.41
N ARG A 79 -9.16 -27.31 5.55
CA ARG A 79 -7.83 -27.93 5.69
C ARG A 79 -7.10 -27.44 6.93
N TYR A 80 -7.15 -26.14 7.22
CA TYR A 80 -6.51 -25.54 8.39
C TYR A 80 -7.09 -26.12 9.68
N ASP A 81 -8.42 -26.17 9.80
CA ASP A 81 -9.10 -26.65 10.99
C ASP A 81 -8.83 -28.15 11.24
N ARG A 82 -8.84 -28.97 10.18
CA ARG A 82 -8.43 -30.38 10.29
C ARG A 82 -6.95 -30.57 10.62
N LYS A 83 -6.07 -29.67 10.18
CA LYS A 83 -4.65 -29.73 10.55
C LYS A 83 -4.44 -29.29 12.00
N GLN A 84 -5.27 -28.37 12.48
CA GLN A 84 -5.17 -27.78 13.81
C GLN A 84 -5.82 -28.65 14.90
N SER A 85 -6.66 -29.62 14.54
CA SER A 85 -7.28 -30.54 15.50
C SER A 85 -6.29 -31.55 16.07
N GLY A 86 -6.43 -31.87 17.37
CA GLY A 86 -5.56 -32.80 18.10
C GLY A 86 -4.47 -32.07 18.90
N TYR A 87 -3.41 -32.79 19.26
CA TYR A 87 -2.27 -32.25 19.99
C TYR A 87 -1.18 -31.73 19.02
N GLY A 88 -0.28 -30.88 19.50
CA GLY A 88 0.83 -30.33 18.70
C GLY A 88 0.82 -28.81 18.50
N GLY A 89 -0.10 -28.08 19.13
CA GLY A 89 -0.08 -26.62 19.19
C GLY A 89 -0.40 -25.92 17.85
N GLN A 90 0.23 -24.77 17.60
CA GLN A 90 -0.05 -23.94 16.43
C GLN A 90 0.64 -24.48 15.17
N THR A 91 -0.13 -24.89 14.15
CA THR A 91 0.42 -25.64 12.99
C THR A 91 0.82 -24.79 11.78
N LYS A 92 0.50 -23.49 11.77
CA LYS A 92 0.88 -22.53 10.72
C LYS A 92 1.47 -21.25 11.32
N PRO A 93 2.43 -20.62 10.62
CA PRO A 93 3.09 -19.43 11.12
C PRO A 93 2.11 -18.26 11.28
N VAL A 94 2.23 -17.53 12.38
CA VAL A 94 1.54 -16.26 12.64
C VAL A 94 2.49 -15.12 12.30
N PHE A 95 2.02 -14.15 11.53
CA PHE A 95 2.84 -13.02 11.10
C PHE A 95 2.82 -11.88 12.13
N HIS A 96 3.99 -11.54 12.70
CA HIS A 96 4.11 -10.53 13.76
C HIS A 96 4.70 -9.18 13.29
N LYS A 97 5.58 -9.17 12.29
CA LYS A 97 6.37 -7.99 11.90
C LYS A 97 5.65 -7.08 10.89
N LYS A 98 4.54 -6.46 11.29
CA LYS A 98 3.79 -5.52 10.42
C LYS A 98 4.53 -4.18 10.27
N ALA A 99 5.05 -3.90 9.07
CA ALA A 99 5.74 -2.63 8.78
C ALA A 99 4.83 -1.54 8.16
N LYS A 100 3.76 -1.93 7.46
CA LYS A 100 2.91 -0.97 6.73
C LYS A 100 1.81 -0.43 7.63
N THR A 101 1.72 0.90 7.71
CA THR A 101 0.72 1.62 8.51
C THR A 101 -0.60 1.85 7.76
N THR A 102 -0.56 1.93 6.42
CA THR A 102 -1.73 2.19 5.56
C THR A 102 -2.05 1.01 4.65
N LYS A 103 -3.27 0.98 4.10
CA LYS A 103 -3.71 0.00 3.09
C LYS A 103 -3.96 0.70 1.75
N LYS A 104 -3.98 -0.05 0.65
CA LYS A 104 -4.47 0.48 -0.62
C LYS A 104 -5.99 0.54 -0.54
N VAL A 105 -6.57 1.73 -0.73
CA VAL A 105 -8.03 1.89 -0.79
C VAL A 105 -8.52 1.36 -2.14
N VAL A 106 -9.52 0.49 -2.12
CA VAL A 106 -10.16 -0.01 -3.32
C VAL A 106 -11.55 0.60 -3.42
N LEU A 107 -11.85 1.18 -4.57
CA LEU A 107 -13.15 1.71 -4.91
C LEU A 107 -13.97 0.62 -5.60
N ARG A 108 -15.25 0.53 -5.25
CA ARG A 108 -16.27 -0.24 -5.96
C ARG A 108 -17.11 0.73 -6.76
N LEU A 109 -17.03 0.62 -8.08
CA LEU A 109 -17.75 1.41 -9.06
C LEU A 109 -18.97 0.60 -9.52
N GLU A 110 -20.17 1.09 -9.26
CA GLU A 110 -21.42 0.46 -9.68
C GLU A 110 -22.07 1.27 -10.80
N CYS A 111 -22.27 0.66 -11.96
CA CYS A 111 -22.94 1.33 -13.08
C CYS A 111 -24.42 1.53 -12.76
N VAL A 112 -24.94 2.74 -13.03
CA VAL A 112 -26.36 3.07 -12.79
C VAL A 112 -27.30 2.30 -13.73
N LYS A 113 -26.86 1.97 -14.96
CA LYS A 113 -27.70 1.30 -15.97
C LYS A 113 -27.73 -0.22 -15.80
N CYS A 114 -26.57 -0.88 -15.92
CA CYS A 114 -26.48 -2.34 -15.93
C CYS A 114 -26.10 -2.96 -14.56
N LYS A 115 -25.94 -2.15 -13.51
CA LYS A 115 -25.56 -2.58 -12.14
C LYS A 115 -24.27 -3.41 -12.04
N THR A 116 -23.48 -3.47 -13.11
CA THR A 116 -22.19 -4.14 -13.13
C THR A 116 -21.24 -3.41 -12.20
N LYS A 117 -20.46 -4.18 -11.43
CA LYS A 117 -19.52 -3.67 -10.44
C LYS A 117 -18.09 -3.82 -10.97
N CYS A 118 -17.30 -2.75 -10.89
CA CYS A 118 -15.88 -2.75 -11.22
C CYS A 118 -15.08 -2.31 -9.99
N GLN A 119 -13.86 -2.84 -9.84
CA GLN A 119 -12.96 -2.49 -8.74
C GLN A 119 -11.78 -1.68 -9.27
N LEU A 120 -11.45 -0.58 -8.58
CA LEU A 120 -10.30 0.26 -8.90
C LEU A 120 -9.47 0.48 -7.64
N ALA A 121 -8.20 0.05 -7.67
CA ALA A 121 -7.28 0.24 -6.56
C ALA A 121 -6.55 1.59 -6.68
N LEU A 122 -6.51 2.35 -5.59
CA LEU A 122 -5.74 3.59 -5.49
C LEU A 122 -4.33 3.33 -4.92
N LYS A 123 -3.50 4.38 -4.96
CA LYS A 123 -2.25 4.45 -4.19
C LYS A 123 -2.57 4.44 -2.68
N ARG A 124 -1.56 4.20 -1.85
CA ARG A 124 -1.73 4.21 -0.38
C ARG A 124 -1.89 5.65 0.10
N CYS A 125 -2.85 5.88 0.98
CA CYS A 125 -3.13 7.17 1.59
C CYS A 125 -3.46 6.98 3.09
N LYS A 126 -3.16 7.99 3.91
CA LYS A 126 -3.46 7.99 5.36
C LYS A 126 -4.91 8.40 5.62
N HIS A 127 -5.35 9.48 4.99
CA HIS A 127 -6.71 10.00 5.09
C HIS A 127 -7.42 9.89 3.73
N PHE A 128 -8.60 9.29 3.73
CA PHE A 128 -9.43 9.08 2.55
C PHE A 128 -10.87 9.45 2.89
N GLU A 129 -11.44 10.34 2.09
CA GLU A 129 -12.83 10.79 2.22
C GLU A 129 -13.56 10.63 0.88
N LEU A 130 -14.88 10.38 0.98
CA LEU A 130 -15.73 10.15 -0.19
C LEU A 130 -16.81 11.22 -0.27
N GLY A 131 -16.67 12.13 -1.24
CA GLY A 131 -17.59 13.23 -1.47
C GLY A 131 -17.48 14.34 -0.41
N GLY A 132 -16.25 14.68 0.00
CA GLY A 132 -15.99 15.89 0.78
C GLY A 132 -16.11 17.14 -0.09
N ASP A 133 -16.07 18.30 0.55
CA ASP A 133 -16.18 19.59 -0.14
C ASP A 133 -14.99 19.86 -1.06
N LYS A 134 -15.28 20.52 -2.18
CA LYS A 134 -14.23 20.97 -3.08
C LYS A 134 -13.52 22.16 -2.45
N LYS A 135 -12.19 22.14 -2.47
CA LYS A 135 -11.37 23.25 -1.95
C LYS A 135 -11.61 24.50 -2.80
N THR A 136 -12.03 25.60 -2.17
CA THR A 136 -12.17 26.92 -2.82
C THR A 136 -10.80 27.54 -3.03
N LYS A 137 -10.56 28.14 -4.20
CA LYS A 137 -9.31 28.84 -4.49
C LYS A 137 -9.33 30.23 -3.86
N GLY A 138 -8.32 30.59 -3.07
CA GLY A 138 -8.13 31.95 -2.56
C GLY A 138 -9.01 32.37 -1.38
N ALA A 139 -9.70 31.42 -0.73
CA ALA A 139 -10.44 31.74 0.49
C ALA A 139 -9.46 32.06 1.65
N ALA A 140 -9.73 33.15 2.36
CA ALA A 140 -9.01 33.48 3.58
C ALA A 140 -9.21 32.38 4.62
N LEU A 141 -8.13 32.00 5.30
CA LEU A 141 -8.22 31.08 6.43
C LEU A 141 -8.96 31.82 7.55
N VAL A 142 -10.02 31.19 8.07
CA VAL A 142 -10.69 31.67 9.28
C VAL A 142 -9.85 31.19 10.46
N PHE A 143 -9.37 32.14 11.25
CA PHE A 143 -8.59 31.89 12.48
C PHE A 143 -9.50 31.76 13.68
#